data_AF-A0A1W1IJV6-F1
#
_entry.id   AF-A0A1W1IJV6-F1
#
_cell.length_a   1.000
_cell.length_b   1.000
_cell.length_c   1.000
_cell.angle_alpha   90.00
_cell.angle_beta   90.00
_cell.angle_gamma   90.00
#
_symmetry.space_group_name_H-M   'P 1'
#
loop_
_entity.id
_entity.type
_entity.pdbx_description
1 polymer ?
#
loop_
_entity_poly.entity_id
_entity_poly.type
_entity_poly.pdbx_seq_one_letter_code
_entity_poly.pdbx_strand_id
1 'polypeptide(L)' 'MANYKYSVKNTTTDQREKLRNIALSYSILDAAEPTNETMKLVDQYVDGEIEISDALEKTIERYRNLAVAHD' A
#
# COMPACT_ATOMS: atom_id res chain seq x y z
N MET A 1 -15.04 -4.88 -3.68
CA MET A 1 -14.29 -5.59 -2.62
C MET A 1 -14.76 -5.27 -1.18
N ALA A 2 -15.95 -4.68 -0.96
CA ALA A 2 -16.38 -4.18 0.37
C ALA A 2 -16.49 -5.23 1.50
N ASN A 3 -16.49 -6.53 1.19
CA ASN A 3 -16.50 -7.62 2.18
C ASN A 3 -15.12 -8.29 2.37
N TYR A 4 -14.06 -7.73 1.78
CA TYR A 4 -12.70 -8.25 1.96
C TYR A 4 -12.23 -8.03 3.40
N LYS A 5 -11.47 -8.99 3.96
CA LYS A 5 -11.00 -8.97 5.36
C LYS A 5 -10.19 -7.71 5.68
N TYR A 6 -9.46 -7.17 4.70
CA TYR A 6 -8.64 -5.97 4.85
C TYR A 6 -9.26 -4.74 4.17
N SER A 7 -10.57 -4.73 3.95
CA SER A 7 -11.24 -3.49 3.51
C SER A 7 -11.30 -2.48 4.65
N VAL A 8 -11.40 -1.19 4.31
CA VAL A 8 -11.52 -0.10 5.29
C VAL A 8 -12.76 -0.32 6.17
N LYS A 9 -13.87 -0.74 5.57
CA LYS A 9 -15.12 -1.07 6.29
C LYS A 9 -14.96 -2.15 7.36
N ASN A 10 -14.07 -3.12 7.14
CA ASN A 10 -13.92 -4.30 8.00
C ASN A 10 -12.73 -4.21 8.96
N THR A 11 -12.02 -3.07 8.98
CA THR A 11 -10.80 -2.90 9.78
C THR A 11 -10.80 -1.58 10.55
N THR A 12 -10.11 -1.54 11.68
CA THR A 12 -9.76 -0.29 12.37
C THR A 12 -8.46 0.29 11.81
N THR A 13 -8.19 1.56 12.08
CA THR A 13 -6.91 2.21 11.75
C THR A 13 -5.73 1.42 12.34
N ASP A 14 -5.75 1.08 13.62
CA ASP A 14 -4.71 0.28 14.29
C ASP A 14 -4.46 -1.07 13.60
N GLN A 15 -5.52 -1.74 13.12
CA GLN A 15 -5.37 -3.00 12.37
C GLN A 15 -4.67 -2.78 11.03
N ARG A 16 -4.96 -1.68 10.35
CA ARG A 16 -4.29 -1.30 9.09
C ARG A 16 -2.86 -0.85 9.33
N GLU A 17 -2.57 -0.12 10.40
CA GLU A 17 -1.20 0.21 10.83
C GLU A 17 -0.37 -1.04 11.08
N LYS A 18 -0.92 -2.00 11.82
CA LYS A 18 -0.26 -3.29 12.08
C LYS A 18 0.00 -4.05 10.78
N LEU A 19 -0.96 -4.07 9.85
CA LEU A 19 -0.78 -4.69 8.54
C LEU A 19 0.34 -3.99 7.75
N ARG A 20 0.34 -2.65 7.69
CA ARG A 20 1.37 -1.84 7.04
C ARG A 20 2.76 -2.13 7.62
N ASN A 21 2.91 -2.18 8.94
CA ASN A 21 4.20 -2.44 9.58
C ASN A 21 4.73 -3.86 9.29
N ILE A 22 3.85 -4.87 9.27
CA ILE A 22 4.21 -6.24 8.89
C ILE A 22 4.59 -6.32 7.40
N ALA A 23 3.83 -5.67 6.52
CA ALA A 23 4.14 -5.66 5.09
C ALA A 23 5.47 -4.93 4.81
N LEU A 24 5.71 -3.81 5.49
CA LEU A 24 6.95 -3.05 5.37
C LEU A 24 8.16 -3.89 5.80
N SER A 25 8.08 -4.58 6.94
CA SER A 25 9.18 -5.42 7.42
C SER A 25 9.55 -6.54 6.45
N TYR A 26 8.56 -7.13 5.75
CA TYR A 26 8.84 -8.09 4.68
C TYR A 26 9.42 -7.44 3.43
N SER A 27 8.95 -6.24 3.06
CA SER A 27 9.37 -5.58 1.83
C SER A 27 10.85 -5.17 1.84
N ILE A 28 11.42 -4.89 3.01
CA ILE A 28 12.80 -4.39 3.15
C ILE A 28 13.82 -5.48 3.51
N LEU A 29 13.39 -6.75 3.58
CA LEU A 29 14.26 -7.84 4.07
C LEU A 29 15.43 -8.12 3.12
N ASP A 30 15.21 -8.04 1.81
CA ASP A 30 16.21 -8.28 0.76
C ASP A 30 16.02 -7.33 -0.44
N ALA A 31 15.39 -6.17 -0.19
CA ALA A 31 15.14 -5.17 -1.21
C ALA A 31 15.29 -3.76 -0.63
N ALA A 32 15.46 -2.78 -1.52
CA ALA A 32 15.48 -1.38 -1.14
C ALA A 32 14.14 -0.96 -0.52
N GLU A 33 14.19 0.05 0.34
CA GLU A 33 12.99 0.60 0.96
C GLU A 33 11.99 1.12 -0.09
N PRO A 34 10.68 0.96 0.14
CA PRO A 34 9.66 1.57 -0.71
C PRO A 34 9.86 3.10 -0.77
N THR A 35 9.60 3.68 -1.95
CA THR A 35 9.68 5.15 -2.11
C THR A 35 8.67 5.87 -1.23
N ASN A 36 8.94 7.13 -0.87
CA ASN A 36 8.02 7.97 -0.11
C ASN A 36 6.64 8.07 -0.77
N GLU A 37 6.58 8.11 -2.10
CA GLU A 37 5.31 8.13 -2.83
C GLU A 37 4.55 6.80 -2.70
N THR A 38 5.25 5.67 -2.71
CA THR A 38 4.64 4.36 -2.44
C THR A 38 4.12 4.30 -1.00
N MET A 39 4.90 4.78 -0.03
CA MET A 39 4.49 4.83 1.37
C MET A 39 3.25 5.70 1.57
N LYS A 40 3.16 6.84 0.86
CA LYS A 40 1.98 7.71 0.91
C LYS A 40 0.70 6.97 0.49
N LEU A 41 0.74 6.11 -0.53
CA LEU A 41 -0.44 5.32 -0.93
C LEU A 41 -0.86 4.34 0.17
N VAL A 42 0.10 3.76 0.88
CA VAL A 42 -0.17 2.87 2.01
C VAL A 42 -0.73 3.66 3.20
N ASP A 43 -0.22 4.87 3.45
CA ASP A 43 -0.74 5.79 4.48
C ASP A 43 -2.21 6.12 4.24
N GLN A 44 -2.59 6.46 3.01
CA GLN A 44 -3.98 6.76 2.66
C GLN A 44 -4.92 5.57 2.93
N TYR A 45 -4.45 4.33 2.72
CA TYR A 45 -5.20 3.15 3.11
C TYR A 45 -5.31 3.02 4.64
N VAL A 46 -4.22 3.26 5.38
CA VAL A 46 -4.23 3.24 6.84
C VAL A 46 -5.24 4.26 7.40
N ASP A 47 -5.24 5.47 6.86
CA ASP A 47 -6.15 6.54 7.24
C ASP A 47 -7.61 6.27 6.82
N GLY A 48 -7.83 5.26 5.98
CA GLY A 48 -9.15 4.87 5.47
C GLY A 48 -9.67 5.77 4.35
N GLU A 49 -8.79 6.57 3.74
CA GLU A 49 -9.12 7.43 2.60
C GLU A 49 -9.37 6.63 1.32
N ILE A 50 -8.65 5.51 1.14
CA ILE A 50 -8.75 4.62 -0.01
C ILE A 50 -8.82 3.15 0.41
N GLU A 51 -9.39 2.29 -0.45
CA GLU A 51 -9.38 0.86 -0.20
C GLU A 51 -8.01 0.25 -0.48
N ILE A 52 -7.73 -0.91 0.15
CA ILE A 52 -6.47 -1.65 -0.09
C ILE A 52 -6.27 -2.02 -1.56
N SER A 53 -7.36 -2.23 -2.31
CA SER A 53 -7.31 -2.47 -3.75
C SER A 53 -6.81 -1.25 -4.52
N ASP A 54 -7.22 -0.06 -4.11
CA ASP A 54 -6.87 1.19 -4.77
C ASP A 54 -5.39 1.50 -4.50
N ALA A 55 -4.93 1.26 -3.28
CA ALA A 55 -3.51 1.38 -2.92
C ALA A 55 -2.64 0.44 -3.77
N LEU A 56 -3.09 -0.81 -3.98
CA LEU A 56 -2.40 -1.79 -4.83
C LEU A 56 -2.35 -1.35 -6.30
N GLU A 57 -3.50 -0.98 -6.88
CA GLU A 57 -3.60 -0.55 -8.27
C GLU A 57 -2.70 0.66 -8.55
N LYS A 58 -2.80 1.71 -7.73
CA LYS A 58 -1.98 2.93 -7.85
C LYS A 58 -0.49 2.64 -7.69
N THR A 59 -0.12 1.71 -6.81
CA THR A 59 1.28 1.30 -6.64
C THR A 59 1.80 0.62 -7.91
N ILE A 60 1.04 -0.31 -8.49
CA ILE A 60 1.43 -1.00 -9.73
C ILE A 60 1.55 0.00 -10.90
N GLU A 61 0.57 0.89 -11.06
CA GLU A 61 0.60 1.93 -12.09
C GLU A 61 1.83 2.82 -11.97
N ARG A 62 2.18 3.23 -10.75
CA ARG A 62 3.38 4.03 -10.48
C ARG A 62 4.64 3.32 -11.00
N TYR A 63 4.85 2.06 -10.63
CA TYR A 63 6.05 1.33 -11.04
C TYR A 63 6.07 1.03 -12.54
N ARG A 64 4.91 0.79 -13.17
CA ARG A 64 4.82 0.69 -14.63
C ARG A 64 5.25 1.99 -15.31
N ASN A 65 4.78 3.13 -14.82
CA ASN A 65 5.13 4.44 -15.39
C ASN A 65 6.61 4.78 -15.18
N LEU A 66 7.21 4.39 -14.05
CA LEU A 66 8.65 4.52 -13.83
C LEU A 66 9.44 3.67 -14.81
N ALA A 67 9.04 2.42 -15.06
CA ALA A 67 9.72 1.56 -16.02
C ALA A 67 9.67 2.15 -17.45
N VAL A 68 8.50 2.64 -17.88
CA VAL A 68 8.32 3.27 -19.21
C VAL A 68 9.09 4.59 -19.33
N ALA A 69 9.28 5.34 -18.25
CA ALA A 69 10.03 6.61 -18.29
C ALA A 69 11.55 6.43 -18.41
N HIS A 70 12.04 5.19 -18.28
CA HIS A 70 13.46 4.85 -18.37
C HIS A 70 13.83 4.07 -19.65
N ASP A 71 12.88 3.89 -20.58
CA ASP A 71 13.07 3.36 -21.94
C ASP A 71 13.15 4.51 -22.98
#